data_AF-A0A842NCL5-F1
#
_entry.id   AF-A0A842NCL5-F1
#
_cell.length_a   1.000
_cell.length_b   1.000
_cell.length_c   1.000
_cell.angle_alpha   90.00
_cell.angle_beta   90.00
_cell.angle_gamma   90.00
#
_symmetry.space_group_name_H-M   'P 1'
#
loop_
_entity.id
_entity.type
_entity.pdbx_description
1 polymer ?
#
loop_
_entity_poly.entity_id
_entity_poly.type
_entity_poly.pdbx_seq_one_letter_code
_entity_poly.pdbx_strand_id
1 'polypeptide(L)' 'KVSQKYPQVELNTTYSFGIHDQDFMLAFESDDLNIFQDMVMELRGTKVSAFIKEDTPMIVCVKKDIVPIITSLG' A
#
# COMPACT_ATOMS: atom_id res chain seq x y z
N LYS A 1 4.69 -15.36 -1.06
CA LYS A 1 3.83 -16.40 -0.44
C LYS A 1 2.67 -15.78 0.33
N VAL A 2 2.88 -14.76 1.17
CA VAL A 2 1.76 -14.05 1.85
C VAL A 2 0.83 -13.37 0.83
N SER A 3 1.38 -12.60 -0.12
CA SER A 3 0.60 -11.94 -1.18
C SER A 3 -0.26 -12.90 -2.04
N GLN A 4 0.17 -14.16 -2.22
CA GLN A 4 -0.59 -15.16 -2.98
C GLN A 4 -1.87 -15.62 -2.27
N LYS A 5 -2.00 -15.39 -0.96
CA LYS A 5 -3.22 -15.69 -0.20
C LYS A 5 -4.30 -14.62 -0.38
N TYR A 6 -3.93 -13.45 -0.90
CA TYR A 6 -4.81 -12.30 -1.07
C TYR A 6 -4.85 -11.89 -2.55
N PRO A 7 -5.38 -12.74 -3.46
CA PRO A 7 -5.49 -12.40 -4.88
C PRO A 7 -6.35 -11.17 -5.17
N GLN A 8 -7.21 -10.78 -4.23
CA GLN A 8 -8.04 -9.59 -4.28
C GLN A 8 -7.28 -8.27 -4.00
N VAL A 9 -6.02 -8.35 -3.57
CA VAL A 9 -5.17 -7.17 -3.37
C VAL A 9 -4.14 -7.12 -4.49
N GLU A 10 -4.22 -6.09 -5.33
CA GLU A 10 -3.20 -5.82 -6.33
C GLU A 10 -2.04 -5.05 -5.69
N LEU A 11 -0.81 -5.53 -5.91
CA LEU A 11 0.41 -4.92 -5.40
C LEU A 11 1.23 -4.35 -6.55
N ASN A 12 1.48 -3.05 -6.49
CA ASN A 12 2.33 -2.30 -7.39
C ASN A 12 3.60 -1.87 -6.64
N THR A 13 4.74 -2.44 -7.00
CA THR A 13 6.05 -2.13 -6.41
C THR A 13 6.90 -1.38 -7.43
N THR A 14 7.23 -0.12 -7.13
CA THR A 14 8.03 0.73 -8.02
C THR A 14 9.30 1.16 -7.31
N TYR A 15 10.42 1.15 -8.04
CA TYR A 15 11.69 1.67 -7.56
C TYR A 15 11.67 3.20 -7.59
N SER A 16 12.07 3.84 -6.50
CA SER A 16 12.08 5.32 -6.38
C SER A 16 13.50 5.91 -6.27
N PHE A 17 14.53 5.11 -6.53
CA PHE A 17 15.92 5.55 -6.46
C PHE A 17 16.21 6.72 -7.40
N GLY A 18 16.74 7.82 -6.85
CA GLY A 18 17.05 9.05 -7.61
C GLY A 18 15.84 9.96 -7.89
N ILE A 19 14.63 9.55 -7.50
CA ILE A 19 13.40 10.35 -7.63
C ILE A 19 12.88 10.78 -6.25
N HIS A 20 12.98 9.91 -5.25
CA HIS A 20 12.50 10.14 -3.90
C HIS A 20 13.48 9.60 -2.86
N ASP A 21 13.31 10.03 -1.60
CA ASP A 21 14.17 9.63 -0.47
C ASP A 21 14.03 8.15 -0.07
N GLN A 22 12.96 7.50 -0.53
CA GLN A 22 12.68 6.09 -0.23
C GLN A 22 13.20 5.19 -1.36
N ASP A 23 13.63 3.98 -1.02
CA ASP A 23 14.14 3.01 -2.01
C ASP A 23 13.02 2.45 -2.90
N PHE A 24 11.83 2.29 -2.32
CA PHE A 24 10.65 1.71 -2.97
C PHE A 24 9.40 2.52 -2.66
N MET A 25 8.51 2.63 -3.65
CA MET A 25 7.13 3.05 -3.50
C MET A 25 6.23 1.83 -3.66
N LEU A 26 5.37 1.59 -2.68
CA LEU A 26 4.39 0.50 -2.69
C LEU A 26 2.99 1.09 -2.81
N ALA A 27 2.25 0.66 -3.83
CA ALA A 27 0.84 0.97 -3.97
C ALA A 27 0.03 -0.32 -3.94
N PHE A 28 -1.03 -0.31 -3.14
CA PHE A 28 -1.93 -1.45 -2.98
C PHE A 28 -3.34 -1.03 -3.39
N GLU A 29 -3.99 -1.86 -4.18
CA GLU A 29 -5.37 -1.65 -4.61
C GLU A 29 -6.23 -2.82 -4.12
N SER A 30 -7.35 -2.50 -3.47
CA SER A 30 -8.29 -3.48 -2.93
C SER A 30 -9.66 -2.81 -2.80
N ASP A 31 -10.72 -3.58 -3.05
CA ASP A 31 -12.10 -3.14 -2.81
C ASP A 31 -12.50 -3.27 -1.33
N ASP A 32 -11.76 -4.04 -0.53
CA ASP A 32 -11.98 -4.21 0.91
C ASP A 32 -10.73 -3.83 1.72
N LEU A 33 -10.90 -2.84 2.60
CA LEU A 33 -9.83 -2.32 3.46
C LEU A 33 -9.43 -3.31 4.56
N ASN A 34 -10.35 -4.14 5.05
CA ASN A 34 -10.05 -5.11 6.11
C ASN A 34 -9.07 -6.17 5.61
N ILE A 35 -9.27 -6.62 4.38
CA ILE A 35 -8.40 -7.59 3.71
C ILE A 35 -6.99 -7.01 3.53
N PHE A 36 -6.90 -5.73 3.15
CA PHE A 36 -5.62 -5.04 3.06
C PHE A 36 -4.90 -5.01 4.42
N GLN A 37 -5.62 -4.65 5.49
CA GLN A 37 -5.08 -4.63 6.84
C GLN A 37 -4.54 -6.01 7.25
N ASP A 38 -5.33 -7.07 7.06
CA ASP A 38 -4.94 -8.44 7.40
C ASP A 38 -3.66 -8.87 6.68
N MET A 39 -3.57 -8.56 5.37
CA MET A 39 -2.38 -8.85 4.58
C MET A 39 -1.15 -8.10 5.10
N VAL A 40 -1.27 -6.79 5.37
CA VAL A 40 -0.14 -5.98 5.87
C VAL A 40 0.32 -6.48 7.24
N MET A 41 -0.61 -6.87 8.11
CA MET A 41 -0.29 -7.44 9.41
C MET A 41 0.47 -8.77 9.27
N GLU A 42 0.05 -9.64 8.36
CA GLU A 42 0.77 -10.89 8.07
C GLU A 42 2.16 -10.62 7.49
N LEU A 43 2.30 -9.63 6.59
CA LEU A 43 3.59 -9.23 6.01
C LEU A 43 4.57 -8.73 7.07
N ARG A 44 4.11 -7.92 8.03
CA ARG A 44 4.93 -7.43 9.16
C ARG A 44 5.45 -8.57 10.04
N GLY A 45 4.69 -9.66 10.16
CA GLY A 45 5.11 -10.87 10.87
C GLY A 45 6.14 -11.73 10.13
N THR A 46 6.44 -11.43 8.86
CA THR A 46 7.45 -12.19 8.10
C THR A 46 8.87 -11.72 8.37
N LYS A 47 9.85 -12.56 8.05
CA LYS A 47 11.29 -12.22 8.15
C LYS A 47 11.71 -11.01 7.31
N VAL A 48 10.85 -10.54 6.38
CA VAL A 48 11.14 -9.38 5.53
C VAL A 48 11.16 -8.09 6.36
N SER A 49 10.36 -8.00 7.43
CA SER A 49 10.32 -6.79 8.27
C SER A 49 11.66 -6.46 8.93
N ALA A 50 12.52 -7.45 9.18
CA ALA A 50 13.87 -7.24 9.69
C ALA A 50 14.80 -6.50 8.71
N PHE A 51 14.44 -6.44 7.43
CA PHE A 51 15.19 -5.76 6.37
C PHE A 51 14.55 -4.43 5.94
N ILE A 52 13.48 -4.00 6.61
CA ILE A 52 12.81 -2.73 6.35
C ILE A 52 13.34 -1.71 7.36
N LYS A 53 13.91 -0.60 6.87
CA LYS A 53 14.40 0.49 7.72
C LYS A 53 13.28 1.47 8.09
N GLU A 54 12.43 1.80 7.14
CA GLU A 54 11.33 2.76 7.29
C GLU A 54 10.16 2.32 6.41
N ASP A 55 8.92 2.33 6.94
CA ASP A 55 7.69 1.97 6.23
C ASP A 55 6.59 3.04 6.33
N THR A 56 6.96 4.24 6.78
CA THR A 56 6.08 5.39 6.96
C THR A 56 6.42 6.52 5.99
N PRO A 57 5.45 7.35 5.58
CA PRO A 57 4.03 7.31 5.92
C PRO A 57 3.22 6.31 5.10
N MET A 58 2.20 5.69 5.71
CA MET A 58 1.18 4.92 5.01
C MET A 58 -0.05 5.80 4.77
N ILE A 59 -0.41 6.00 3.51
CA ILE A 59 -1.52 6.87 3.11
C ILE A 59 -2.64 5.97 2.57
N VAL A 60 -3.80 6.01 3.22
CA VAL A 60 -4.99 5.27 2.79
C VAL A 60 -5.95 6.24 2.10
N CYS A 61 -6.41 5.86 0.91
CA CYS A 61 -7.29 6.68 0.09
C CYS A 61 -8.49 5.86 -0.40
N VAL A 62 -9.61 6.54 -0.64
CA VAL A 62 -10.77 5.97 -1.32
C VAL A 62 -10.79 6.49 -2.75
N LYS A 63 -10.87 5.57 -3.73
CA LYS A 63 -11.05 5.93 -5.14
C LYS A 63 -12.37 6.67 -5.31
N LYS A 64 -12.32 7.85 -5.92
CA LYS A 64 -13.48 8.70 -6.19
C LYS A 64 -13.38 9.25 -7.62
N ASP A 65 -14.52 9.56 -8.22
CA ASP A 65 -14.56 10.28 -9.49
C ASP A 65 -14.19 11.76 -9.30
N ILE A 66 -13.83 12.42 -10.40
CA ILE A 66 -13.32 13.80 -10.37
C ILE A 66 -14.28 14.79 -9.70
N VAL A 67 -15.59 14.69 -9.97
CA VAL A 67 -16.59 15.61 -9.39
C VAL A 67 -16.70 15.40 -7.87
N PRO A 68 -16.93 14.17 -7.34
CA PRO A 68 -16.88 13.92 -5.91
C PRO A 68 -15.57 14.33 -5.22
N ILE A 69 -14.42 14.19 -5.90
CA ILE A 69 -13.13 14.64 -5.36
C ILE A 69 -13.17 16.15 -5.13
N ILE A 70 -13.50 16.92 -6.19
CA ILE A 70 -13.54 18.39 -6.13
C ILE A 70 -14.53 18.86 -5.07
N THR A 71 -15.71 18.25 -4.97
CA THR A 71 -16.70 18.60 -3.94
C THR A 71 -16.23 18.27 -2.52
N SER A 72 -15.35 17.27 -2.36
CA SER A 72 -14.78 16.92 -1.06
C SER A 72 -13.58 17.78 -0.66
N LEU A 73 -13.02 18.56 -1.59
CA LEU A 73 -12.07 19.61 -1.28
C LEU A 73 -12.87 20.76 -0.67
N GLY A 74 -12.55 21.09 0.59
CA GLY A 74 -13.25 22.13 1.36
C GLY A 74 -13.26 23.49 0.69
#